data_AF-A0A4P6UW19-F1
#
_entry.id   AF-A0A4P6UW19-F1
#
_cell.length_a   1.000
_cell.length_b   1.000
_cell.length_c   1.000
_cell.angle_alpha   90.00
_cell.angle_beta   90.00
_cell.angle_gamma   90.00
#
_symmetry.space_group_name_H-M   'P 1'
#
loop_
_entity.id
_entity.type
_entity.pdbx_description
1 polymer ?
#
loop_
_entity_poly.entity_id
_entity_poly.type
_entity_poly.pdbx_seq_one_letter_code
_entity_poly.pdbx_strand_id
1 'polypeptide(L)'
;MATLTIRNLDEEVKRDIRRAAAERGVSMEQEARDRLARPARHENAEPGKVSAEEILRRYARRPDGPFDLKGMTDRMWDEGLL
;
A
#
# COMPACT_ATOMS: atom_id res chain seq x y z
N MET A 1 -1.60 -12.83 21.26
CA MET A 1 -2.30 -11.54 21.51
C MET A 1 -1.24 -10.50 21.76
N ALA A 2 -1.23 -9.41 20.99
CA ALA A 2 -0.39 -8.26 21.27
C ALA A 2 -1.26 -7.19 21.96
N THR A 3 -0.68 -6.47 22.92
CA THR A 3 -1.36 -5.37 23.63
C THR A 3 -0.81 -4.05 23.10
N LEU A 4 -1.70 -3.13 22.72
CA LEU A 4 -1.36 -1.78 22.29
C LEU A 4 -1.96 -0.78 23.28
N THR A 5 -1.15 0.17 23.75
CA THR A 5 -1.62 1.29 24.58
C THR A 5 -1.53 2.57 23.79
N ILE A 6 -2.67 3.22 23.54
CA ILE A 6 -2.73 4.54 22.89
C ILE A 6 -2.85 5.59 23.99
N ARG A 7 -1.84 6.45 24.11
CA ARG A 7 -1.83 7.57 25.07
C ARG A 7 -2.34 8.84 24.38
N ASN A 8 -2.93 9.74 25.17
CA ASN A 8 -3.47 11.03 24.69
C ASN A 8 -4.45 10.86 23.51
N LEU A 9 -5.29 9.83 23.57
CA LEU A 9 -6.35 9.66 22.59
C LEU A 9 -7.34 10.82 22.73
N ASP A 10 -7.68 11.45 21.61
CA ASP A 10 -8.68 12.49 21.55
C ASP A 10 -10.00 12.01 22.19
N GLU A 11 -10.58 12.82 23.08
CA GLU A 11 -11.78 12.45 23.82
C GLU A 11 -13.01 12.31 22.91
N GLU A 12 -13.08 13.04 21.79
CA GLU A 12 -14.12 12.86 20.77
C GLU A 12 -13.98 11.48 20.11
N VAL A 13 -12.78 11.10 19.70
CA VAL A 13 -12.50 9.77 19.11
C VAL A 13 -12.90 8.66 20.08
N LYS A 14 -12.53 8.81 21.35
CA LYS A 14 -12.90 7.85 22.41
C LYS A 14 -14.41 7.76 22.62
N ARG A 15 -15.12 8.88 22.58
CA ARG A 15 -16.59 8.91 22.68
C ARG A 15 -17.25 8.22 21.50
N ASP A 16 -16.71 8.40 20.30
CA ASP A 16 -17.25 7.80 19.07
C ASP A 16 -17.00 6.29 18.98
N ILE A 17 -15.84 5.81 19.43
CA ILE A 17 -15.61 4.36 19.60
C ILE A 17 -16.61 3.79 20.60
N ARG A 18 -16.83 4.46 21.74
CA ARG A 18 -17.80 4.01 22.75
C ARG A 18 -19.23 3.95 22.20
N ARG A 19 -19.65 5.00 21.49
CA ARG A 19 -20.99 5.08 20.90
C ARG A 19 -21.22 3.95 19.90
N ALA A 20 -20.32 3.77 18.95
CA ALA A 20 -20.44 2.73 17.93
C ALA A 20 -20.38 1.31 18.51
N ALA A 21 -19.56 1.10 19.55
CA ALA A 21 -19.53 -0.18 20.26
C ALA A 21 -20.90 -0.49 20.89
N ALA A 22 -21.55 0.51 21.51
CA ALA A 22 -22.89 0.37 22.08
C ALA A 22 -23.96 0.11 21.00
N GLU A 23 -23.90 0.83 19.87
CA GLU A 23 -24.80 0.64 18.73
C GLU A 23 -24.68 -0.76 18.12
N ARG A 24 -23.47 -1.32 18.08
CA ARG A 24 -23.19 -2.68 17.57
C ARG A 24 -23.34 -3.77 18.63
N GLY A 25 -23.54 -3.43 19.90
CA GLY A 25 -23.62 -4.39 21.01
C GLY A 25 -22.30 -5.14 21.29
N VAL A 26 -21.15 -4.53 21.00
CA VAL A 26 -19.82 -5.12 21.21
C VAL A 26 -19.01 -4.36 22.26
N SER A 27 -17.89 -4.93 22.71
CA SER A 27 -16.99 -4.22 23.62
C SER A 27 -16.25 -3.09 22.89
N MET A 28 -15.87 -2.06 23.66
CA MET A 28 -15.09 -0.93 23.13
C MET A 28 -13.74 -1.39 22.53
N GLU A 29 -13.11 -2.40 23.13
CA GLU A 29 -11.88 -3.02 22.62
C GLU A 29 -12.12 -3.71 21.28
N GLN A 30 -13.22 -4.46 21.14
CA GLN A 30 -13.54 -5.12 19.88
C GLN A 30 -13.83 -4.11 18.77
N GLU A 31 -14.57 -3.05 19.07
CA GLU A 31 -14.79 -1.95 18.11
C GLU A 31 -13.46 -1.30 17.68
N ALA A 32 -12.56 -1.03 18.63
CA ALA A 32 -11.25 -0.48 18.33
C ALA A 32 -10.42 -1.43 17.46
N ARG A 33 -10.42 -2.72 17.79
CA ARG A 33 -9.74 -3.78 17.03
C ARG A 33 -10.28 -3.88 15.60
N ASP A 34 -11.59 -3.90 15.44
CA ASP A 34 -12.24 -3.96 14.12
C ASP A 34 -11.86 -2.75 13.26
N ARG A 35 -11.79 -1.56 13.85
CA ARG A 35 -11.39 -0.33 13.14
C ARG A 35 -9.92 -0.34 12.74
N LEU A 36 -9.04 -0.84 13.61
CA LEU A 36 -7.61 -0.98 13.31
C LEU A 36 -7.35 -2.10 12.29
N ALA A 37 -8.20 -3.14 12.27
CA ALA A 37 -8.12 -4.24 11.32
C ALA A 37 -8.67 -3.87 9.93
N ARG A 38 -9.55 -2.86 9.84
CA ARG A 38 -9.96 -2.33 8.54
C ARG A 38 -8.69 -1.82 7.85
N PRO A 39 -8.42 -2.23 6.61
CA PRO A 39 -7.32 -1.64 5.85
C PRO A 39 -7.55 -0.14 5.88
N ALA A 40 -6.53 0.62 6.31
CA ALA A 40 -6.55 2.06 6.16
C ALA A 40 -6.86 2.29 4.69
N ARG A 41 -8.09 2.72 4.39
CA ARG A 41 -8.40 3.26 3.08
C ARG A 41 -7.53 4.50 3.05
N HIS A 42 -6.36 4.36 2.45
CA HIS A 42 -5.52 5.49 2.19
C HIS A 42 -6.34 6.38 1.24
N GLU A 43 -7.04 7.35 1.83
CA GLU A 43 -7.78 8.40 1.11
C GLU A 43 -6.83 9.21 0.22
N ASN A 44 -5.52 9.07 0.50
CA ASN A 44 -4.38 9.51 -0.29
C ASN A 44 -3.39 8.34 -0.49
N ALA A 45 -3.86 7.18 -0.96
CA ALA A 45 -2.93 6.18 -1.47
C ALA A 45 -2.32 6.81 -2.71
N GLU A 46 -1.07 7.29 -2.63
CA GLU A 46 -0.26 7.32 -3.84
C GLU A 46 -0.44 5.95 -4.49
N PRO A 47 -0.83 5.88 -5.79
CA PRO A 47 -1.24 4.63 -6.41
C PRO A 47 -0.19 3.58 -6.08
N GLY A 48 -0.59 2.61 -5.24
CA GLY A 48 0.33 1.67 -4.63
C GLY A 48 1.22 1.11 -5.72
N LYS A 49 2.54 1.18 -5.51
CA LYS A 49 3.57 0.82 -6.50
C LYS A 49 3.05 -0.33 -7.36
N VAL A 50 2.70 -0.02 -8.61
CA VAL A 50 2.12 -0.97 -9.55
C VAL A 50 3.01 -2.20 -9.51
N SER A 51 2.44 -3.37 -9.21
CA SER A 51 3.26 -4.58 -9.06
C SER A 51 4.06 -4.80 -10.35
N ALA A 52 5.27 -5.34 -10.24
CA ALA A 52 6.06 -5.66 -11.43
C ALA A 52 5.24 -6.51 -12.43
N GLU A 53 4.37 -7.38 -11.92
CA GLU A 53 3.44 -8.19 -12.69
C GLU A 53 2.38 -7.36 -13.44
N GLU A 54 1.78 -6.36 -12.80
CA GLU A 54 0.80 -5.46 -13.42
C GLU A 54 1.47 -4.57 -14.49
N ILE A 55 2.71 -4.12 -14.26
CA ILE A 55 3.50 -3.39 -15.24
C ILE A 55 3.80 -4.28 -16.46
N LEU A 56 4.28 -5.50 -16.23
CA LEU A 56 4.55 -6.45 -17.31
C LEU A 56 3.28 -6.79 -18.09
N ARG A 57 2.15 -7.02 -17.41
CA ARG A 57 0.89 -7.31 -18.08
C ARG A 57 0.42 -6.17 -18.97
N ARG A 58 0.56 -4.93 -18.52
CA ARG A 58 0.04 -3.75 -19.23
C ARG A 58 0.99 -3.23 -20.31
N TYR A 59 2.29 -3.36 -20.11
CA TYR A 59 3.30 -2.69 -20.95
C TYR A 59 4.32 -3.63 -21.59
N ALA A 60 4.38 -4.91 -21.24
CA ALA A 60 5.32 -5.81 -21.89
C ALA A 60 4.93 -6.01 -23.36
N ARG A 61 5.79 -5.54 -24.25
CA ARG A 61 5.80 -5.91 -25.67
C ARG A 61 6.73 -7.09 -25.83
N ARG A 62 6.23 -8.18 -26.42
CA ARG A 62 7.10 -9.28 -26.84
C ARG A 62 7.89 -8.80 -28.06
N PRO A 63 9.23 -8.87 -28.05
CA PRO A 63 10.02 -8.47 -29.20
C PRO A 63 9.76 -9.43 -30.37
N ASP A 64 9.68 -8.87 -31.58
CA ASP A 64 9.41 -9.61 -32.82
C ASP A 64 10.62 -10.47 -33.29
N GLY A 65 11.74 -10.36 -32.59
CA GLY A 65 12.97 -11.09 -32.86
C GLY A 65 13.91 -11.15 -31.65
N PRO A 66 15.08 -11.79 -31.80
CA PRO A 66 16.06 -11.87 -30.72
C PRO A 66 16.53 -10.47 -30.32
N PHE A 67 16.39 -10.15 -29.04
CA PHE A 67 16.79 -8.86 -28.48
C PHE A 67 18.21 -8.98 -27.90
N ASP A 68 19.18 -8.36 -28.57
CA ASP A 68 20.55 -8.28 -28.07
C ASP A 68 20.70 -7.14 -27.06
N LEU A 69 20.46 -7.48 -25.79
CA LEU A 69 20.60 -6.56 -24.67
C LEU A 69 22.04 -6.04 -24.52
N LYS A 70 23.05 -6.86 -24.84
CA LYS A 70 24.45 -6.50 -24.64
C LYS A 70 24.89 -5.45 -25.65
N GLY A 71 24.66 -5.69 -26.93
CA GLY A 71 25.01 -4.74 -27.99
C GLY A 71 24.24 -3.41 -27.90
N MET A 72 23.04 -3.40 -27.31
CA MET A 72 22.33 -2.15 -27.00
C MET A 72 22.97 -1.40 -25.83
N THR A 73 23.30 -2.11 -24.75
CA THR A 73 23.92 -1.50 -23.55
C THR A 73 25.29 -0.92 -23.88
N ASP A 74 26.13 -1.67 -24.60
CA ASP A 74 27.48 -1.22 -24.97
C ASP A 74 27.44 0.10 -25.77
N ARG A 75 26.52 0.22 -26.75
CA ARG A 75 26.33 1.47 -27.52
C ARG A 75 25.93 2.67 -26.66
N MET A 76 25.07 2.48 -25.66
CA MET A 76 24.67 3.56 -24.75
C MET A 76 25.85 4.07 -23.90
N TRP A 77 26.81 3.20 -23.60
CA TRP A 77 28.00 3.57 -22.82
C TRP A 77 29.13 4.13 -23.71
N ASP A 78 29.25 3.68 -24.95
CA ASP A 78 30.21 4.23 -25.93
C ASP A 78 29.82 5.66 -26.37
N GLU A 79 28.53 5.98 -26.49
CA GLU A 79 28.04 7.34 -26.79
C GLU A 79 28.29 8.36 -25.66
N GLY A 80 28.58 7.90 -24.43
CA GLY A 80 28.91 8.74 -23.27
C GLY A 80 30.39 9.16 -23.18
N LEU A 81 31.22 8.76 -24.14
CA LEU A 81 32.67 9.02 -24.19
C LEU A 81 33.09 10.06 -25.25
N LEU A 82 32.14 10.79 -25.85
CA LEU A 82 32.39 11.93 -26.75
C LEU A 82 32.06 13.28 -26.09
#